data_AF-A0AAV0LE66-F1
#
_entry.id   AF-A0AAV0LE66-F1
#
_cell.length_a   1.000
_cell.length_b   1.000
_cell.length_c   1.000
_cell.angle_alpha   90.00
_cell.angle_beta   90.00
_cell.angle_gamma   90.00
#
_symmetry.space_group_name_H-M   'P 1'
#
loop_
_entity.id
_entity.type
_entity.pdbx_description
1 polymer ?
#
loop_
_entity_poly.entity_id
_entity_poly.type
_entity_poly.pdbx_seq_one_letter_code
_entity_poly.pdbx_strand_id
1 'polypeptide(L)'
;MPSFIKVFSCSRQKGGAIDPKSARKEAELIETMHQNPGINGLDLVEKCFGPQKHGGIIGYGSGITPKDLRTPRNEKNPEVEAQLQRSEEEKAALEEKNGALEAEKAVIAAEKEALFHRLNNMESNYMVELRSLREMVMLQQTTWSSLHRPHDNHNQYI
;
A
#
# COMPACT_ATOMS: atom_id res chain seq x y z
N MET A 1 -11.56 9.60 -25.13
CA MET A 1 -10.29 9.93 -25.83
C MET A 1 -10.50 11.16 -26.70
N PRO A 2 -9.54 12.10 -26.79
CA PRO A 2 -9.62 13.21 -27.75
C PRO A 2 -9.55 12.70 -29.21
N SER A 3 -10.15 13.43 -30.14
CA SER A 3 -10.10 13.10 -31.57
C SER A 3 -8.68 13.30 -32.14
N PHE A 4 -8.35 12.58 -33.21
CA PHE A 4 -7.05 12.71 -33.90
C PHE A 4 -6.75 14.17 -34.28
N ILE A 5 -7.73 14.89 -34.84
CA ILE A 5 -7.61 16.31 -35.20
C ILE A 5 -7.16 17.16 -34.00
N LYS A 6 -7.78 16.92 -32.84
CA LYS A 6 -7.47 17.65 -31.61
C LYS A 6 -6.07 17.33 -31.09
N VAL A 7 -5.64 16.07 -31.19
CA VAL A 7 -4.27 15.67 -30.81
C VAL A 7 -3.25 16.31 -31.76
N PHE A 8 -3.54 16.31 -33.07
CA PHE A 8 -2.70 16.93 -34.09
C PHE A 8 -2.52 18.44 -33.83
N SER A 9 -3.62 19.17 -33.63
CA SER A 9 -3.58 20.62 -33.40
C SER A 9 -2.84 20.98 -32.11
N CYS A 10 -3.14 20.30 -31.00
CA CYS A 10 -2.41 20.49 -29.74
C CYS A 10 -0.91 20.21 -29.88
N SER A 11 -0.51 19.19 -30.64
CA SER A 11 0.92 18.85 -30.84
C SER A 11 1.70 19.89 -31.66
N ARG A 12 1.01 20.77 -32.40
CA ARG A 12 1.61 21.78 -33.28
C ARG A 12 1.47 23.21 -32.76
N GLN A 13 0.72 23.43 -31.68
CA GLN A 13 0.69 24.70 -30.97
C GLN A 13 2.06 24.97 -30.32
N LYS A 14 2.75 26.02 -30.78
CA LYS A 14 3.95 26.56 -30.13
C LYS A 14 3.67 27.97 -29.67
N GLY A 15 3.77 28.22 -28.36
CA GLY A 15 3.50 29.55 -27.79
C GLY A 15 2.04 30.02 -27.96
N GLY A 16 1.08 29.10 -28.07
CA GLY A 16 -0.34 29.40 -28.25
C GLY A 16 -0.81 29.59 -29.69
N ALA A 17 0.11 29.62 -30.67
CA ALA A 17 -0.22 29.73 -32.10
C ALA A 17 0.17 28.44 -32.85
N ILE A 18 -0.66 28.08 -33.83
CA ILE A 18 -0.35 27.03 -34.82
C ILE A 18 0.35 27.69 -36.02
N ASP A 19 1.38 27.03 -36.55
CA ASP A 19 2.02 27.52 -37.76
C ASP A 19 1.07 27.40 -38.98
N PRO A 20 1.14 28.31 -39.97
CA PRO A 20 0.21 28.33 -41.10
C PRO A 20 0.16 27.01 -41.90
N LYS A 21 1.25 26.26 -41.94
CA LYS A 21 1.32 24.98 -42.66
C LYS A 21 0.56 23.89 -41.90
N SER A 22 0.70 23.84 -40.58
CA SER A 22 -0.07 22.95 -39.71
C SER A 22 -1.56 23.33 -39.68
N ALA A 23 -1.90 24.62 -39.69
CA ALA A 23 -3.31 25.06 -39.78
C ALA A 23 -3.97 24.59 -41.08
N ARG A 24 -3.26 24.72 -42.21
CA ARG A 24 -3.74 24.21 -43.50
C ARG A 24 -3.94 22.70 -43.47
N LYS A 25 -3.00 21.95 -42.88
CA LYS A 25 -3.11 20.49 -42.73
C LYS A 25 -4.25 20.07 -41.82
N GLU A 26 -4.51 20.81 -40.75
CA GLU A 26 -5.66 20.60 -39.88
C GLU A 26 -6.98 20.79 -40.65
N ALA A 27 -7.08 21.85 -41.46
CA ALA A 27 -8.24 22.07 -42.32
C ALA A 27 -8.44 20.93 -43.34
N GLU A 28 -7.37 20.48 -44.00
CA GLU A 28 -7.40 19.34 -44.93
C GLU A 28 -7.86 18.04 -44.23
N LEU A 29 -7.43 17.81 -42.99
CA LEU A 29 -7.85 16.67 -42.19
C LEU A 29 -9.34 16.75 -41.82
N ILE A 30 -9.82 17.92 -41.39
CA ILE A 30 -11.24 18.14 -41.06
C ILE A 30 -12.10 17.92 -42.31
N GLU A 31 -11.71 18.50 -43.44
CA GLU A 31 -12.42 18.33 -44.71
C GLU A 31 -12.47 16.87 -45.16
N THR A 32 -11.34 16.16 -45.10
CA THR A 32 -11.27 14.73 -45.48
C THR A 32 -12.14 13.85 -44.58
N MET A 33 -12.18 14.16 -43.28
CA MET A 33 -13.04 13.48 -42.30
C MET A 33 -14.53 13.77 -42.55
N HIS A 34 -14.89 15.01 -42.92
CA HIS A 34 -16.26 15.37 -43.28
C HIS A 34 -16.72 14.71 -44.59
N GLN A 35 -15.85 14.61 -45.59
CA GLN A 35 -16.17 13.95 -46.87
C GLN A 35 -16.28 12.43 -46.72
N ASN A 36 -15.59 11.82 -45.75
CA ASN A 36 -15.59 10.37 -45.51
C ASN A 36 -15.86 10.06 -44.03
N PRO A 37 -17.11 10.23 -43.56
CA PRO A 37 -17.48 9.90 -42.20
C PRO A 37 -17.30 8.39 -41.96
N GLY A 38 -16.30 8.01 -41.17
CA GLY A 38 -15.92 6.61 -40.93
C GLY A 38 -14.53 6.23 -41.44
N ILE A 39 -13.80 7.15 -42.09
CA ILE A 39 -12.39 6.94 -42.41
C ILE A 39 -11.59 6.60 -41.14
N ASN A 40 -10.78 5.53 -41.19
CA ASN A 40 -9.91 5.20 -40.06
C ASN A 40 -8.79 6.23 -39.95
N GLY A 41 -8.21 6.37 -38.76
CA GLY A 41 -7.23 7.43 -38.52
C GLY A 41 -5.93 7.28 -39.31
N LEU A 42 -5.53 6.06 -39.68
CA LEU A 42 -4.35 5.84 -40.53
C LEU A 42 -4.61 6.32 -41.96
N ASP A 43 -5.74 5.93 -42.55
CA ASP A 43 -6.15 6.31 -43.90
C ASP A 43 -6.36 7.82 -44.00
N LEU A 44 -6.91 8.44 -42.94
CA LEU A 44 -7.04 9.89 -42.85
C LEU A 44 -5.67 10.59 -42.92
N VAL A 45 -4.69 10.09 -42.16
CA VAL A 45 -3.33 10.62 -42.19
C VAL A 45 -2.68 10.38 -43.56
N GLU A 46 -2.85 9.20 -44.15
CA GLU A 46 -2.26 8.89 -45.45
C GLU A 46 -2.86 9.71 -46.59
N LYS A 47 -4.15 10.04 -46.53
CA LYS A 47 -4.78 10.98 -47.50
C LYS A 47 -4.20 12.39 -47.40
N CYS A 48 -3.97 12.90 -46.19
CA CYS A 48 -3.52 14.29 -46.01
C CYS A 48 -1.99 14.46 -46.07
N PHE A 49 -1.22 13.45 -45.67
CA PHE A 49 0.25 13.53 -45.54
C PHE A 49 1.01 12.57 -46.47
N GLY A 50 0.29 11.72 -47.20
CA GLY A 50 0.87 10.68 -48.05
C GLY A 50 1.19 9.39 -47.30
N PRO A 51 1.62 8.33 -48.01
CA PRO A 51 1.84 7.01 -47.43
C PRO A 51 2.81 7.01 -46.25
N GLN A 52 2.40 6.42 -45.14
CA GLN A 52 3.22 6.26 -43.92
C GLN A 52 3.86 4.86 -43.97
N LYS A 53 5.10 4.79 -44.46
CA LYS A 53 5.77 3.50 -44.76
C LYS A 53 6.86 3.10 -43.76
N HIS A 54 7.43 4.05 -43.00
CA HIS A 54 8.54 3.78 -42.07
C HIS A 54 8.43 4.61 -40.78
N GLY A 55 8.63 3.96 -39.63
CA GLY A 55 8.71 4.63 -38.32
C GLY A 55 7.36 5.02 -37.72
N GLY A 56 7.32 6.16 -37.04
CA GLY A 56 6.14 6.70 -36.38
C GLY A 56 5.14 7.35 -37.34
N ILE A 57 3.87 7.34 -36.99
CA ILE A 57 2.80 7.97 -37.77
C ILE A 57 2.62 9.43 -37.32
N ILE A 58 2.48 10.35 -38.28
CA ILE A 58 2.19 11.76 -37.99
C ILE A 58 0.93 11.86 -37.12
N GLY A 59 1.06 12.51 -35.96
CA GLY A 59 -0.04 12.76 -35.02
C GLY A 59 -0.32 11.62 -34.01
N TYR A 60 0.36 10.47 -34.11
CA TYR A 60 0.23 9.35 -33.17
C TYR A 60 1.42 9.20 -32.20
N GLY A 61 2.49 9.96 -32.40
CA GLY A 61 3.72 9.89 -31.60
C GLY A 61 4.72 8.86 -32.15
N SER A 62 5.94 8.87 -31.60
CA SER A 62 7.06 8.05 -32.09
C SER A 62 6.95 6.56 -31.79
N GLY A 63 6.08 6.16 -30.85
CA GLY A 63 5.90 4.76 -30.44
C GLY A 63 4.85 3.98 -31.24
N ILE A 64 4.09 4.63 -32.13
CA ILE A 64 3.04 3.98 -32.91
C ILE A 64 3.45 3.94 -34.39
N THR A 65 3.57 2.74 -34.92
CA THR A 65 3.94 2.50 -36.32
C THR A 65 2.73 2.16 -37.18
N PRO A 66 2.82 2.34 -38.52
CA PRO A 66 1.76 1.91 -39.46
C PRO A 66 1.40 0.43 -39.34
N LYS A 67 2.34 -0.42 -38.89
CA LYS A 67 2.06 -1.84 -38.64
C LYS A 67 1.12 -2.03 -37.47
N ASP A 68 1.28 -1.25 -36.39
CA ASP A 68 0.44 -1.37 -35.19
C ASP A 68 -1.03 -1.00 -35.47
N LEU A 69 -1.27 -0.07 -36.39
CA LEU A 69 -2.62 0.34 -36.80
C LEU A 69 -3.23 -0.53 -37.91
N ARG A 70 -2.41 -1.16 -38.75
CA ARG A 70 -2.87 -2.08 -39.83
C ARG A 70 -3.07 -3.50 -39.34
N THR A 71 -2.32 -3.91 -38.32
CA THR A 71 -2.50 -5.24 -37.73
C THR A 71 -3.85 -5.22 -37.02
N PRO A 72 -4.74 -6.18 -37.29
CA PRO A 72 -5.95 -6.33 -36.49
C PRO A 72 -5.54 -6.37 -35.02
N ARG A 73 -6.26 -5.65 -34.15
CA ARG A 73 -6.05 -5.71 -32.71
C ARG A 73 -6.07 -7.21 -32.34
N ASN A 74 -4.92 -7.77 -31.97
CA ASN A 74 -4.79 -9.20 -31.70
C ASN A 74 -5.94 -9.62 -30.79
N GLU A 75 -6.65 -10.66 -31.22
CA GLU A 75 -7.67 -11.34 -30.44
C GLU A 75 -7.12 -11.63 -29.03
N LYS A 76 -8.00 -11.60 -28.03
CA LYS A 76 -7.67 -11.85 -26.62
C LYS A 76 -6.64 -12.96 -26.51
N ASN A 77 -5.46 -12.65 -25.97
CA ASN A 77 -4.40 -13.64 -25.81
C ASN A 77 -4.77 -14.55 -24.62
N PRO A 78 -5.15 -15.82 -24.84
CA PRO A 78 -5.63 -16.69 -23.78
C PRO A 78 -4.55 -16.99 -22.74
N GLU A 79 -3.27 -16.92 -23.11
CA GLU A 79 -2.16 -17.09 -22.18
C GLU A 79 -2.07 -15.94 -21.19
N VAL A 80 -2.28 -14.70 -21.66
CA VAL A 80 -2.29 -13.50 -20.81
C VAL A 80 -3.49 -13.53 -19.87
N GLU A 81 -4.66 -13.93 -20.36
CA GLU A 81 -5.86 -14.08 -19.52
C GLU A 81 -5.67 -15.17 -18.45
N ALA A 82 -5.08 -16.31 -18.81
CA ALA A 82 -4.77 -17.37 -17.85
C ALA A 82 -3.73 -16.96 -16.80
N GLN A 83 -2.70 -16.20 -17.19
CA GLN A 83 -1.72 -15.65 -16.26
C GLN A 83 -2.35 -14.64 -15.30
N LEU A 84 -3.24 -13.78 -15.81
CA LEU A 84 -3.96 -12.81 -14.98
C LEU A 84 -4.83 -13.54 -13.94
N GLN A 85 -5.62 -14.52 -14.37
CA GLN A 85 -6.47 -15.30 -13.45
C GLN A 85 -5.64 -16.01 -12.38
N ARG A 86 -4.52 -16.65 -12.76
CA ARG A 86 -3.64 -17.30 -11.78
C ARG A 86 -3.06 -16.30 -10.79
N SER A 87 -2.67 -15.11 -11.25
CA SER A 87 -2.17 -14.06 -10.38
C SER A 87 -3.23 -13.53 -9.41
N GLU A 88 -4.49 -13.45 -9.85
CA GLU A 88 -5.62 -13.06 -8.99
C GLU A 88 -5.91 -14.12 -7.93
N GLU A 89 -5.88 -15.40 -8.30
CA GLU A 89 -6.04 -16.52 -7.37
C GLU A 89 -4.91 -16.57 -6.33
N GLU A 90 -3.65 -16.40 -6.75
CA GLU A 90 -2.51 -16.36 -5.85
C GLU A 90 -2.61 -15.17 -4.88
N LYS A 91 -3.00 -14.01 -5.38
CA LYS A 91 -3.19 -12.82 -4.55
C LYS A 91 -4.27 -13.05 -3.49
N ALA A 92 -5.41 -13.63 -3.85
CA ALA A 92 -6.48 -13.93 -2.90
C ALA A 92 -6.02 -14.90 -1.80
N ALA A 93 -5.28 -15.95 -2.18
CA ALA A 93 -4.73 -16.91 -1.21
C ALA A 93 -3.69 -16.28 -0.26
N LEU A 94 -2.90 -15.33 -0.75
CA LEU A 94 -1.94 -14.59 0.08
C LEU A 94 -2.66 -13.62 1.04
N GLU A 95 -3.72 -12.95 0.59
CA GLU A 95 -4.53 -12.07 1.45
C GLU A 95 -5.19 -12.86 2.59
N GLU A 96 -5.71 -14.05 2.31
CA GLU A 96 -6.28 -14.94 3.33
C GLU A 96 -5.23 -15.36 4.37
N LYS A 97 -4.06 -15.83 3.92
CA LYS A 97 -2.95 -16.22 4.82
C LYS A 97 -2.45 -15.05 5.66
N ASN A 98 -2.33 -13.86 5.08
CA ASN A 98 -1.96 -12.68 5.83
C ASN A 98 -3.01 -12.34 6.89
N GLY A 99 -4.30 -12.43 6.57
CA GLY A 99 -5.37 -12.24 7.55
C GLY A 99 -5.28 -13.21 8.72
N ALA A 100 -5.04 -14.50 8.45
CA ALA A 100 -4.84 -15.50 9.48
C ALA A 100 -3.62 -15.22 10.37
N LEU A 101 -2.49 -14.83 9.76
CA LEU A 101 -1.27 -14.49 10.51
C LEU A 101 -1.45 -13.24 11.38
N GLU A 102 -2.15 -12.22 10.90
CA GLU A 102 -2.44 -11.03 11.71
C GLU A 102 -3.37 -11.35 12.89
N ALA A 103 -4.34 -12.24 12.69
CA ALA A 103 -5.18 -12.73 13.79
C ALA A 103 -4.37 -13.50 14.84
N GLU A 104 -3.47 -14.39 14.40
CA GLU A 104 -2.60 -15.16 15.30
C GLU A 104 -1.66 -14.22 16.09
N LYS A 105 -1.06 -13.23 15.42
CA LYS A 105 -0.23 -12.20 16.10
C LYS A 105 -1.02 -11.45 17.16
N ALA A 106 -2.28 -11.10 16.89
CA ALA A 106 -3.12 -10.40 17.86
C ALA A 106 -3.41 -11.27 19.10
N VAL A 107 -3.67 -12.56 18.91
CA VAL A 107 -3.84 -13.52 20.02
C VAL A 107 -2.56 -13.62 20.85
N ILE A 108 -1.41 -13.83 20.21
CA ILE A 108 -0.12 -13.92 20.90
C ILE A 108 0.19 -12.64 21.68
N ALA A 109 -0.10 -11.47 21.12
CA ALA A 109 0.08 -10.20 21.82
C ALA A 109 -0.81 -10.10 23.06
N ALA A 110 -2.08 -10.50 22.97
CA ALA A 110 -3.00 -10.52 24.10
C ALA A 110 -2.55 -11.50 25.19
N GLU A 111 -2.10 -12.70 24.82
CA GLU A 111 -1.56 -13.69 25.76
C GLU A 111 -0.31 -13.18 26.46
N LYS A 112 0.59 -12.51 25.73
CA LYS A 112 1.80 -11.91 26.29
C LYS A 112 1.47 -10.86 27.35
N GLU A 113 0.51 -9.97 27.08
CA GLU A 113 0.06 -8.96 28.05
C GLU A 113 -0.59 -9.62 29.28
N ALA A 114 -1.44 -10.65 29.07
CA ALA A 114 -2.06 -11.38 30.16
C ALA A 114 -1.03 -12.07 31.07
N LEU A 115 0.01 -12.69 30.47
CA LEU A 115 1.10 -13.30 31.22
C LEU A 115 1.91 -12.26 31.99
N PHE A 116 2.18 -11.09 31.38
CA PHE A 116 2.87 -9.99 32.05
C PHE A 116 2.09 -9.51 33.28
N HIS A 117 0.78 -9.29 33.13
CA HIS A 117 -0.09 -8.95 34.27
C HIS A 117 -0.09 -10.04 35.35
N ARG A 118 -0.18 -11.32 34.96
CA ARG A 118 -0.15 -12.43 35.90
C ARG A 118 1.18 -12.48 36.68
N LEU A 119 2.30 -12.24 36.02
CA LEU A 119 3.62 -12.18 36.66
C LEU A 119 3.69 -11.07 37.69
N ASN A 120 3.30 -9.85 37.30
CA ASN A 120 3.29 -8.69 38.21
C ASN A 120 2.39 -8.95 39.44
N ASN A 121 1.24 -9.59 39.26
CA ASN A 121 0.35 -9.95 40.36
C ASN A 121 1.01 -10.95 41.31
N MET A 122 1.70 -11.97 40.78
CA MET A 122 2.43 -12.93 41.62
C MET A 122 3.56 -12.24 42.39
N GLU A 123 4.36 -11.39 41.74
CA GLU A 123 5.42 -10.61 42.39
C GLU A 123 4.86 -9.72 43.50
N SER A 124 3.75 -9.04 43.25
CA SER A 124 3.08 -8.21 44.26
C SER A 124 2.62 -9.04 45.46
N ASN A 125 1.99 -10.20 45.22
CA ASN A 125 1.54 -11.10 46.28
C ASN A 125 2.70 -11.61 47.13
N TYR A 126 3.80 -12.05 46.50
CA TYR A 126 5.01 -12.47 47.22
C TYR A 126 5.57 -11.33 48.08
N MET A 127 5.59 -10.10 47.57
CA MET A 127 6.08 -8.95 48.33
C MET A 127 5.19 -8.63 49.55
N VAL A 128 3.87 -8.84 49.44
CA VAL A 128 2.94 -8.68 50.57
C VAL A 128 3.19 -9.76 51.63
N GLU A 129 3.32 -11.02 51.23
CA GLU A 129 3.60 -12.13 52.15
C GLU A 129 4.94 -11.95 52.87
N LEU A 130 6.00 -11.59 52.12
CA LEU A 130 7.32 -11.32 52.71
C LEU A 130 7.28 -10.16 53.71
N ARG A 131 6.50 -9.12 53.44
CA ARG A 131 6.30 -8.01 54.39
C ARG A 131 5.60 -8.49 55.66
N SER A 132 4.54 -9.27 55.53
CA SER A 132 3.81 -9.84 56.65
C SER A 132 4.69 -10.74 57.52
N LEU A 133 5.48 -11.62 56.89
CA LEU A 133 6.44 -12.47 57.61
C LEU A 133 7.49 -11.63 58.34
N ARG A 134 8.02 -10.58 57.70
CA ARG A 134 8.98 -9.67 58.35
C ARG A 134 8.37 -8.99 59.57
N GLU A 135 7.13 -8.51 59.46
CA GLU A 135 6.41 -7.89 60.59
C GLU A 135 6.19 -8.89 61.73
N MET A 136 5.80 -10.13 61.42
CA MET A 136 5.62 -11.19 62.41
C MET A 136 6.92 -11.48 63.17
N VAL A 137 8.04 -11.61 62.47
CA VAL A 137 9.36 -11.85 63.09
C VAL A 137 9.76 -10.68 63.99
N MET A 138 9.54 -9.44 63.55
CA MET A 138 9.82 -8.25 64.35
C MET A 138 8.95 -8.21 65.63
N LEU A 139 7.67 -8.57 65.53
CA LEU A 139 6.78 -8.67 66.69
C LEU A 139 7.22 -9.75 67.68
N GLN A 140 7.64 -10.92 67.18
CA GLN A 140 8.17 -11.98 68.03
C GLN A 140 9.45 -11.53 68.75
N GLN A 141 10.38 -10.88 68.04
CA GLN A 141 11.62 -10.38 68.62
C GLN A 141 11.38 -9.31 69.71
N THR A 142 10.49 -8.35 69.44
CA THR A 142 10.16 -7.29 70.41
C THR A 142 9.46 -7.86 71.65
N THR A 143 8.56 -8.82 71.47
CA THR A 143 7.88 -9.53 72.56
C THR A 143 8.90 -10.30 73.40
N TRP A 144 9.76 -11.09 72.75
CA TRP A 144 10.81 -11.87 73.43
C TRP A 144 11.75 -10.98 74.25
N SER A 145 12.23 -9.88 73.66
CA SER A 145 13.10 -8.91 74.35
C SER A 145 12.40 -8.19 75.51
N SER A 146 11.08 -8.02 75.45
CA SER A 146 10.31 -7.39 76.54
C SER A 146 10.09 -8.34 77.71
N LEU A 147 9.83 -9.63 77.45
CA LEU A 147 9.70 -10.66 78.49
C LEU A 147 11.02 -10.95 79.23
N HIS A 148 12.15 -10.87 78.53
CA HIS A 148 13.48 -11.17 79.09
C HIS A 148 14.27 -9.92 79.45
N ARG A 149 13.59 -8.76 79.54
CA ARG A 149 14.23 -7.52 79.98
C ARG A 149 14.61 -7.70 81.46
N PRO A 150 15.89 -7.62 81.85
CA PRO A 150 16.27 -7.73 83.25
C PRO A 150 15.50 -6.67 84.04
N HIS A 151 14.84 -7.08 85.12
CA HIS A 151 14.39 -6.13 86.13
C HIS A 151 15.65 -5.46 86.66
N ASP A 152 15.86 -4.19 86.30
CA ASP A 152 16.77 -3.32 87.04
C ASP A 152 16.22 -3.23 88.47
N ASN A 153 16.62 -4.18 89.30
CA ASN A 153 16.59 -4.03 90.75
C ASN A 153 17.61 -2.95 91.10
N HIS A 154 17.24 -1.69 90.82
CA HIS A 154 17.75 -0.57 91.58
C HIS A 154 17.29 -0.78 93.02
N ASN A 155 18.15 -1.47 93.77
CA ASN A 155 18.08 -1.56 95.21
C ASN A 155 18.37 -0.15 95.75
N GLN A 156 17.36 0.72 95.71
CA GLN A 156 17.32 1.96 96.48
C GLN A 156 16.93 1.59 97.91
N TYR A 157 17.93 1.22 98.71
CA TYR A 157 17.86 1.35 100.17
C TYR A 157 19.21 1.86 100.67
N ILE A 158 19.18 3.15 101.00
CA ILE A 158 19.77 3.84 102.17
C ILE A 158 20.87 3.07 102.90
#